data_AF-A0A4Y7KM98-F1
#
_entry.id   AF-A0A4Y7KM98-F1
#
_cell.length_a   1.000
_cell.length_b   1.000
_cell.length_c   1.000
_cell.angle_alpha   90.00
_cell.angle_beta   90.00
_cell.angle_gamma   90.00
#
_symmetry.space_group_name_H-M   'P 1'
#
loop_
_entity.id
_entity.type
_entity.pdbx_description
1 polymer ?
#
loop_
_entity_poly.entity_id
_entity_poly.type
_entity_poly.pdbx_seq_one_letter_code
_entity_poly.pdbx_strand_id
1 'polypeptide(L)'
;MYCCLSFPIRNFKEPAVQKVMGERQTFGVFAAICKSKDQISCISRLLNATLVLPEIQESTRSKGISSKFKSFSYLYDEDQFIAALAKDVIVVKSLPNNLKDARKSNKFPIFKPKSSATPNFYIKDVLPKLRNSKVVGLVLTDGGGLQSILPPSMGEYQRLRCGVAFHALHFRPEIQALGHRMVERLRAWGQPFLSFHPGLTRDALAYHGCAELFQDIHTELIQYRRAQMINQGILKDDLVVDSHMKRANGSCPLMPEEVGLLLRAMSYSPKTIIYVSGSEIFGGQRVLIPLRAMYSNIADRTSLCSKEELSSLIGPETSLPSDEFQPPPRKSKKQLEEEWKKAGPRPRPLPPPPDRPIYKHEKEGWYGWITERDTEPDPSLSDLRSQAHRLLWDALDYIVSLEADAFFPGFNNDGTGSPEFSSLVMGHRLYEMASVRTYRPDRKVLIDLLSNISDHLYHPRRNWTIAVQEHLNRSLTEEGLVRQSRLSKPTSFLSHPLPECSCRTSESAEIPIPVKDKSERLLYGGEDECPKWMKHSLATVSKTTISKESANAGESESQEDDTDLDGQQESDETGTDSSPPSTQDEEMDPDD
;
A
#
# COMPACT_ATOMS: atom_id res chain seq x y z
N MET A 1 16.27 34.94 21.53
CA MET A 1 17.34 34.41 22.40
C MET A 1 16.70 33.36 23.30
N TYR A 2 17.33 32.18 23.42
CA TYR A 2 16.90 30.96 24.14
C TYR A 2 15.80 30.12 23.43
N CYS A 3 15.93 28.80 23.22
CA CYS A 3 16.97 27.87 23.62
C CYS A 3 16.99 26.66 22.66
N CYS A 4 18.14 26.44 22.00
CA CYS A 4 18.48 25.14 21.41
C CYS A 4 18.56 24.10 22.53
N LEU A 5 17.59 23.19 22.60
CA LEU A 5 17.79 21.92 23.30
C LEU A 5 18.43 20.96 22.32
N SER A 6 19.75 21.02 22.23
CA SER A 6 20.56 19.91 21.73
C SER A 6 20.28 18.70 22.62
N PHE A 7 19.46 17.78 22.13
CA PHE A 7 19.34 16.47 22.76
C PHE A 7 20.71 15.78 22.70
N PRO A 8 21.22 15.24 23.81
CA PRO A 8 22.50 14.56 23.80
C PRO A 8 22.41 13.36 22.87
N ILE A 9 23.32 13.31 21.88
CA ILE A 9 23.73 12.06 21.24
C ILE A 9 24.03 11.11 22.40
N ARG A 10 23.20 10.08 22.59
CA ARG A 10 23.50 9.01 23.54
C ARG A 10 24.68 8.23 22.99
N ASN A 11 25.88 8.74 23.26
CA ASN A 11 27.11 7.99 23.17
C ASN A 11 26.97 6.79 24.11
N PHE A 12 27.17 5.62 23.52
CA PHE A 12 27.22 4.31 24.16
C PHE A 12 28.03 4.40 25.47
N LYS A 13 27.36 4.45 26.61
CA LYS A 13 27.95 4.02 27.88
C LYS A 13 27.59 2.56 28.03
N GLU A 14 28.58 1.67 27.91
CA GLU A 14 28.41 0.21 28.01
C GLU A 14 27.55 -0.18 29.21
N PRO A 15 26.35 -0.76 28.99
CA PRO A 15 25.80 -1.71 29.93
C PRO A 15 26.19 -3.09 29.43
N ALA A 16 26.80 -3.88 30.31
CA ALA A 16 27.11 -5.26 30.07
C ALA A 16 25.88 -6.01 29.50
N VAL A 17 26.15 -6.86 28.49
CA VAL A 17 25.22 -7.76 27.80
C VAL A 17 24.45 -7.17 26.59
N GLN A 18 25.17 -6.78 25.53
CA GLN A 18 24.57 -6.48 24.24
C GLN A 18 24.06 -7.75 23.56
N LYS A 19 22.74 -7.95 23.61
CA LYS A 19 22.00 -8.80 22.69
C LYS A 19 21.44 -7.89 21.61
N VAL A 20 21.93 -8.00 20.39
CA VAL A 20 21.55 -7.13 19.29
C VAL A 20 20.80 -7.93 18.23
N MET A 21 19.56 -7.54 17.96
CA MET A 21 18.74 -8.08 16.89
C MET A 21 18.82 -7.13 15.71
N GLY A 22 19.46 -7.58 14.63
CA GLY A 22 19.44 -6.87 13.36
C GLY A 22 18.46 -7.55 12.41
N GLU A 23 17.47 -6.81 11.91
CA GLU A 23 16.82 -7.25 10.68
C GLU A 23 17.83 -7.11 9.54
N ARG A 24 18.10 -8.21 8.86
CA ARG A 24 19.03 -8.19 7.73
C ARG A 24 18.29 -7.94 6.41
N GLN A 25 17.05 -8.42 6.28
CA GLN A 25 16.30 -8.38 5.02
C GLN A 25 14.79 -8.37 5.27
N THR A 26 14.10 -7.36 4.74
CA THR A 26 12.67 -7.37 4.42
C THR A 26 12.52 -7.57 2.93
N PHE A 27 11.62 -8.44 2.50
CA PHE A 27 11.18 -8.53 1.11
C PHE A 27 9.68 -8.28 1.08
N GLY A 28 9.24 -7.44 0.16
CA GLY A 28 7.84 -7.37 -0.23
C GLY A 28 7.29 -5.95 -0.36
N VAL A 29 6.04 -5.90 -0.76
CA VAL A 29 5.26 -4.67 -0.96
C VAL A 29 5.14 -3.90 0.36
N PHE A 30 4.87 -2.60 0.29
CA PHE A 30 4.71 -1.67 1.41
C PHE A 30 4.07 -2.27 2.69
N ALA A 31 2.95 -3.00 2.57
CA ALA A 31 2.26 -3.61 3.70
C ALA A 31 3.07 -4.72 4.41
N ALA A 32 3.87 -5.50 3.68
CA ALA A 32 4.77 -6.51 4.23
C ALA A 32 5.92 -5.86 5.03
N ILE A 33 6.44 -4.72 4.55
CA ILE A 33 7.43 -3.93 5.28
C ILE A 33 6.82 -3.47 6.60
N CYS A 34 5.66 -2.82 6.60
CA CYS A 34 4.99 -2.41 7.83
C CYS A 34 4.81 -3.59 8.82
N LYS A 35 4.33 -4.74 8.30
CA LYS A 35 4.12 -5.96 9.09
C LYS A 35 5.41 -6.55 9.68
N SER A 36 6.53 -6.43 8.99
CA SER A 36 7.82 -6.94 9.49
C SER A 36 8.34 -6.11 10.66
N LYS A 37 8.20 -4.78 10.60
CA LYS A 37 8.74 -3.87 11.62
C LYS A 37 7.99 -3.99 12.95
N ASP A 38 6.67 -4.21 12.94
CA ASP A 38 5.92 -4.47 14.17
C ASP A 38 6.34 -5.79 14.83
N GLN A 39 6.50 -6.85 14.02
CA GLN A 39 6.89 -8.16 14.54
C GLN A 39 8.28 -8.13 15.15
N ILE A 40 9.24 -7.47 14.52
CA ILE A 40 10.62 -7.44 15.01
C ILE A 40 10.75 -6.60 16.28
N SER A 41 10.00 -5.50 16.38
CA SER A 41 9.90 -4.73 17.60
C SER A 41 9.34 -5.59 18.73
N CYS A 42 8.27 -6.34 18.45
CA CYS A 42 7.68 -7.29 19.39
C CYS A 42 8.64 -8.41 19.81
N ILE A 43 9.35 -9.04 18.86
CA ILE A 43 10.35 -10.09 19.14
C ILE A 43 11.51 -9.52 19.96
N SER A 44 11.96 -8.30 19.68
CA SER A 44 13.03 -7.64 20.43
C SER A 44 12.64 -7.43 21.89
N ARG A 45 11.41 -6.98 22.15
CA ARG A 45 10.85 -6.91 23.50
C ARG A 45 10.78 -8.29 24.17
N LEU A 46 10.25 -9.29 23.45
CA LEU A 46 10.11 -10.66 23.96
C LEU A 46 11.45 -11.26 24.42
N LEU A 47 12.53 -10.96 23.70
CA LEU A 47 13.86 -11.49 24.00
C LEU A 47 14.69 -10.59 24.93
N ASN A 48 14.14 -9.44 25.34
CA ASN A 48 14.84 -8.36 26.03
C ASN A 48 16.16 -8.03 25.31
N ALA A 49 16.06 -7.68 24.03
CA ALA A 49 17.16 -7.41 23.12
C ALA A 49 17.11 -5.98 22.60
N THR A 50 18.28 -5.43 22.28
CA THR A 50 18.40 -4.14 21.59
C THR A 50 18.08 -4.35 20.11
N LEU A 51 17.16 -3.57 19.58
CA LEU A 51 16.80 -3.56 18.17
C LEU A 51 17.73 -2.63 17.39
N VAL A 52 18.35 -3.11 16.32
CA VAL A 52 18.98 -2.23 15.33
C VAL A 52 17.93 -1.79 14.35
N LEU A 53 17.97 -0.51 13.94
CA LEU A 53 17.08 0.01 12.92
C LEU A 53 17.02 -0.94 11.71
N PRO A 54 15.82 -1.39 11.33
CA PRO A 54 15.73 -2.44 10.35
C PRO A 54 16.06 -1.97 8.92
N GLU A 55 16.66 -2.82 8.11
CA GLU A 55 16.99 -2.50 6.71
C GLU A 55 15.82 -2.85 5.76
N ILE A 56 15.35 -1.86 5.00
CA ILE A 56 14.44 -1.97 3.83
C ILE A 56 15.26 -2.38 2.61
N GLN A 57 15.03 -3.57 2.06
CA GLN A 57 15.91 -4.10 1.00
C GLN A 57 15.71 -3.42 -0.34
N GLU A 58 14.47 -3.08 -0.69
CA GLU A 58 14.08 -2.43 -1.94
C GLU A 58 14.85 -1.12 -2.12
N SER A 59 15.13 -0.40 -1.03
CA SER A 59 16.01 0.77 -1.06
C SER A 59 17.51 0.40 -1.16
N THR A 60 17.97 -0.65 -0.47
CA THR A 60 19.41 -0.99 -0.42
C THR A 60 19.96 -1.74 -1.65
N ARG A 61 19.11 -2.50 -2.36
CA ARG A 61 19.50 -3.29 -3.55
C ARG A 61 19.59 -2.45 -4.81
N SER A 62 18.85 -1.35 -4.83
CA SER A 62 18.70 -0.49 -5.99
C SER A 62 19.92 0.41 -6.13
N LYS A 63 20.85 0.05 -7.02
CA LYS A 63 22.01 0.92 -7.30
C LYS A 63 21.51 2.22 -7.94
N GLY A 64 21.96 3.35 -7.39
CA GLY A 64 21.67 4.69 -7.91
C GLY A 64 20.40 5.34 -7.38
N ILE A 65 19.71 4.75 -6.39
CA ILE A 65 18.77 5.50 -5.55
C ILE A 65 19.50 6.60 -4.77
N SER A 66 18.75 7.56 -4.24
CA SER A 66 19.37 8.72 -3.60
C SER A 66 20.28 8.35 -2.43
N SER A 67 21.53 8.82 -2.49
CA SER A 67 22.51 8.69 -1.41
C SER A 67 22.19 9.55 -0.18
N LYS A 68 21.22 10.48 -0.31
CA LYS A 68 20.71 11.32 0.79
C LYS A 68 20.08 10.48 1.88
N PHE A 69 19.43 9.38 1.51
CA PHE A 69 18.66 8.56 2.44
C PHE A 69 19.34 7.21 2.65
N LYS A 70 19.28 6.73 3.89
CA LYS A 70 19.67 5.35 4.20
C LYS A 70 18.43 4.46 4.17
N SER A 71 18.65 3.16 4.30
CA SER A 71 17.61 2.14 4.20
C SER A 71 16.27 2.47 4.90
N PHE A 72 16.27 2.70 6.23
CA PHE A 72 15.03 2.99 6.99
C PHE A 72 14.54 4.42 6.78
N SER A 73 15.46 5.40 6.81
CA SER A 73 15.22 6.82 6.52
C SER A 73 14.88 7.11 5.06
N TYR A 74 14.76 6.11 4.20
CA TYR A 74 14.16 6.30 2.88
C TYR A 74 12.67 6.61 3.02
N LEU A 75 12.00 5.92 3.95
CA LEU A 75 10.55 5.95 4.12
C LEU A 75 10.09 6.56 5.45
N TYR A 76 10.78 6.23 6.54
CA TYR A 76 10.32 6.54 7.90
C TYR A 76 11.20 7.55 8.62
N ASP A 77 10.63 8.27 9.57
CA ASP A 77 11.36 9.10 10.53
C ASP A 77 12.04 8.22 11.58
N GLU A 78 13.38 8.11 11.49
CA GLU A 78 14.19 7.30 12.40
C GLU A 78 14.11 7.78 13.85
N ASP A 79 14.11 9.09 14.07
CA ASP A 79 14.18 9.69 15.40
C ASP A 79 12.84 9.55 16.12
N GLN A 80 11.75 9.78 15.38
CA GLN A 80 10.39 9.54 15.89
C GLN A 80 10.17 8.06 16.23
N PHE A 81 10.62 7.13 15.38
CA PHE A 81 10.50 5.70 15.65
C PHE A 81 11.24 5.28 16.94
N ILE A 82 12.48 5.78 17.12
CA ILE A 82 13.27 5.53 18.33
C ILE A 82 12.60 6.14 19.57
N ALA A 83 12.09 7.37 19.47
CA ALA A 83 11.43 8.06 20.57
C ALA A 83 10.14 7.35 20.99
N ALA A 84 9.31 6.93 20.03
CA ALA A 84 8.05 6.24 20.27
C ALA A 84 8.25 4.91 21.00
N LEU A 85 9.32 4.16 20.68
CA LEU A 85 9.60 2.85 21.27
C LEU A 85 10.48 2.88 22.51
N ALA A 86 10.95 4.04 22.96
CA ALA A 86 11.96 4.17 24.01
C ALA A 86 11.60 3.49 25.35
N LYS A 87 10.31 3.31 25.64
CA LYS A 87 9.81 2.62 26.85
C LYS A 87 9.63 1.11 26.67
N ASP A 88 9.56 0.63 25.44
CA ASP A 88 9.21 -0.75 25.11
C ASP A 88 10.42 -1.55 24.60
N VAL A 89 11.27 -0.93 23.78
CA VAL A 89 12.45 -1.55 23.16
C VAL A 89 13.58 -0.52 23.06
N ILE A 90 14.81 -0.94 23.39
CA ILE A 90 15.99 -0.11 23.13
C ILE A 90 16.31 -0.21 21.64
N VAL A 91 16.19 0.90 20.91
CA VAL A 91 16.47 0.96 19.47
C VAL A 91 17.77 1.74 19.22
N VAL A 92 18.64 1.22 18.35
CA VAL A 92 19.89 1.86 17.93
C VAL A 92 19.96 2.01 16.41
N LYS A 93 20.52 3.11 15.91
CA LYS A 93 20.57 3.39 14.46
C LYS A 93 21.48 2.44 13.69
N SER A 94 22.59 2.00 14.29
CA SER A 94 23.51 1.06 13.65
C SER A 94 24.30 0.26 14.67
N LEU A 95 24.82 -0.89 14.25
CA LEU A 95 25.75 -1.68 15.05
C LEU A 95 27.03 -0.89 15.38
N PRO A 96 27.68 -1.11 16.54
CA PRO A 96 29.04 -0.65 16.80
C PRO A 96 30.04 -1.10 15.71
N ASN A 97 31.07 -0.30 15.42
CA ASN A 97 32.01 -0.56 14.30
C ASN A 97 32.70 -1.94 14.40
N ASN A 98 33.13 -2.35 15.60
CA ASN A 98 33.69 -3.67 15.87
C ASN A 98 32.74 -4.84 15.51
N LEU A 99 31.42 -4.63 15.64
CA LEU A 99 30.41 -5.62 15.27
C LEU A 99 29.98 -5.50 13.79
N LYS A 100 30.15 -4.34 13.15
CA LYS A 100 29.86 -4.18 11.70
C LYS A 100 30.78 -5.05 10.85
N ASP A 101 32.06 -5.12 11.16
CA ASP A 101 33.02 -5.90 10.36
C ASP A 101 32.83 -7.42 10.57
N ALA A 102 32.42 -7.83 11.77
CA ALA A 102 31.96 -9.20 12.04
C ALA A 102 30.67 -9.55 11.26
N ARG A 103 29.74 -8.60 11.08
CA ARG A 103 28.55 -8.77 10.22
C ARG A 103 28.93 -8.95 8.76
N LYS A 104 29.86 -8.14 8.23
CA LYS A 104 30.33 -8.22 6.83
C LYS A 104 31.00 -9.57 6.53
N SER A 105 31.68 -10.15 7.52
CA SER A 105 32.30 -11.48 7.43
C SER A 105 31.36 -12.64 7.75
N ASN A 106 30.03 -12.40 7.81
CA ASN A 106 29.00 -13.42 8.09
C ASN A 106 29.23 -14.24 9.38
N LYS A 107 29.88 -13.65 10.38
CA LYS A 107 30.21 -14.35 11.63
C LYS A 107 29.03 -14.52 12.59
N PHE A 108 27.88 -13.92 12.28
CA PHE A 108 26.69 -13.97 13.13
C PHE A 108 25.67 -14.98 12.63
N PRO A 109 25.02 -15.73 13.54
CA PRO A 109 23.92 -16.62 13.18
C PRO A 109 22.75 -15.84 12.58
N ILE A 110 22.18 -16.39 11.52
CA ILE A 110 21.02 -15.84 10.81
C ILE A 110 19.88 -16.84 10.95
N PHE A 111 18.72 -16.35 11.40
CA PHE A 111 17.50 -17.12 11.43
C PHE A 111 16.55 -16.65 10.33
N LYS A 112 15.92 -17.62 9.68
CA LYS A 112 14.81 -17.43 8.74
C LYS A 112 13.59 -18.11 9.35
N PRO A 113 12.83 -17.44 10.25
CA PRO A 113 11.66 -18.03 10.87
C PRO A 113 10.64 -18.45 9.81
N LYS A 114 9.92 -19.55 10.07
CA LYS A 114 8.75 -19.88 9.26
C LYS A 114 7.66 -18.81 9.43
N SER A 115 6.81 -18.64 8.43
CA SER A 115 5.61 -17.81 8.59
C SER A 115 4.76 -18.34 9.75
N SER A 116 4.32 -17.45 10.63
CA SER A 116 3.56 -17.78 11.84
C SER A 116 4.32 -18.61 12.89
N ALA A 117 5.62 -18.36 13.08
CA ALA A 117 6.43 -18.91 14.17
C ALA A 117 5.90 -18.50 15.55
N THR A 118 5.88 -19.47 16.47
CA THR A 118 5.36 -19.25 17.83
C THR A 118 6.35 -18.46 18.70
N PRO A 119 5.90 -17.77 19.77
CA PRO A 119 6.80 -17.15 20.75
C PRO A 119 7.85 -18.13 21.31
N ASN A 120 7.48 -19.40 21.45
CA ASN A 120 8.38 -20.45 21.95
C ASN A 120 9.57 -20.70 21.03
N PHE A 121 9.42 -20.58 19.70
CA PHE A 121 10.55 -20.68 18.77
C PHE A 121 11.61 -19.61 19.08
N TYR A 122 11.19 -18.36 19.29
CA TYR A 122 12.12 -17.28 19.59
C TYR A 122 12.79 -17.48 20.97
N ILE A 123 12.03 -17.90 21.98
CA ILE A 123 12.55 -18.12 23.34
C ILE A 123 13.48 -19.32 23.41
N LYS A 124 13.17 -20.43 22.75
CA LYS A 124 13.91 -21.69 22.87
C LYS A 124 15.05 -21.80 21.86
N ASP A 125 14.91 -21.24 20.66
CA ASP A 125 15.87 -21.45 19.58
C ASP A 125 16.72 -20.20 19.32
N VAL A 126 16.10 -19.02 19.29
CA VAL A 126 16.80 -17.75 18.96
C VAL A 126 17.53 -17.19 20.18
N LEU A 127 16.87 -17.13 21.34
CA LEU A 127 17.43 -16.52 22.55
C LEU A 127 18.75 -17.15 23.03
N PRO A 128 18.94 -18.50 23.04
CA PRO A 128 20.21 -19.07 23.46
C PRO A 128 21.36 -18.70 22.52
N LYS A 129 21.11 -18.70 21.21
CA LYS A 129 22.12 -18.27 20.22
C LYS A 129 22.43 -16.79 20.34
N LEU A 130 21.43 -15.96 20.63
CA LEU A 130 21.60 -14.54 20.90
C LEU A 130 22.45 -14.27 22.15
N ARG A 131 22.30 -15.06 23.22
CA ARG A 131 23.14 -14.97 24.42
C ARG A 131 24.61 -15.28 24.13
N ASN A 132 24.84 -16.29 23.28
CA ASN A 132 26.19 -16.77 22.94
C ASN A 132 26.90 -15.85 21.95
N SER A 133 26.24 -15.50 20.84
CA SER A 133 26.85 -14.75 19.73
C SER A 133 26.78 -13.24 19.89
N LYS A 134 26.03 -12.74 20.89
CA LYS A 134 25.72 -11.31 21.13
C LYS A 134 24.91 -10.63 20.04
N VAL A 135 24.98 -11.09 18.79
CA VAL A 135 24.25 -10.55 17.64
C VAL A 135 23.61 -11.68 16.85
N VAL A 136 22.32 -11.54 16.55
CA VAL A 136 21.60 -12.44 15.63
C VAL A 136 20.98 -11.62 14.51
N GLY A 137 21.03 -12.18 13.29
CA GLY A 137 20.27 -11.66 12.16
C GLY A 137 18.92 -12.35 12.06
N LEU A 138 17.84 -11.59 11.89
CA LEU A 138 16.55 -12.13 11.43
C LEU A 138 16.32 -11.72 9.99
N VAL A 139 15.80 -12.65 9.19
CA VAL A 139 15.32 -12.41 7.83
C VAL A 139 13.86 -12.83 7.79
N LEU A 140 12.98 -11.85 7.61
CA LEU A 140 11.54 -12.05 7.49
C LEU A 140 11.17 -11.87 6.01
N THR A 141 10.63 -12.93 5.41
CA THR A 141 10.15 -12.91 4.03
C THR A 141 8.64 -12.68 4.01
N ASP A 142 8.17 -11.77 3.16
CA ASP A 142 6.75 -11.48 2.88
C ASP A 142 5.90 -11.12 4.12
N GLY A 143 6.51 -10.41 5.08
CA GLY A 143 5.85 -10.04 6.34
C GLY A 143 5.51 -11.24 7.24
N GLY A 144 6.07 -12.42 6.95
CA GLY A 144 5.99 -13.61 7.78
C GLY A 144 7.03 -13.59 8.92
N GLY A 145 6.69 -14.22 10.04
CA GLY A 145 7.55 -14.23 11.23
C GLY A 145 6.76 -14.68 12.45
N LEU A 146 6.40 -13.76 13.32
CA LEU A 146 5.63 -14.06 14.54
C LEU A 146 4.18 -14.46 14.19
N GLN A 147 3.63 -15.45 14.91
CA GLN A 147 2.23 -15.85 14.77
C GLN A 147 1.28 -14.66 14.91
N SER A 148 0.24 -14.63 14.06
CA SER A 148 -0.66 -13.46 13.95
C SER A 148 -1.40 -13.17 15.26
N ILE A 149 -1.94 -14.21 15.90
CA ILE A 149 -2.68 -14.09 17.16
C ILE A 149 -1.85 -14.70 18.29
N LEU A 150 -1.46 -13.85 19.23
CA LEU A 150 -0.74 -14.27 20.44
C LEU A 150 -1.72 -14.76 21.52
N PRO A 151 -1.27 -15.60 22.48
CA PRO A 151 -2.08 -16.01 23.61
C PRO A 151 -2.60 -14.79 24.41
N PRO A 152 -3.76 -14.88 25.08
CA PRO A 152 -4.32 -13.76 25.87
C PRO A 152 -3.37 -13.19 26.93
N SER A 153 -2.52 -14.04 27.53
CA SER A 153 -1.47 -13.63 28.48
C SER A 153 -0.39 -12.72 27.89
N MET A 154 -0.31 -12.64 26.55
CA MET A 154 0.63 -11.80 25.79
C MET A 154 -0.07 -10.61 25.12
N GLY A 155 -1.21 -10.15 25.66
CA GLY A 155 -1.95 -9.00 25.12
C GLY A 155 -1.12 -7.72 24.98
N GLU A 156 -0.15 -7.49 25.87
CA GLU A 156 0.77 -6.34 25.77
C GLU A 156 1.62 -6.34 24.49
N TYR A 157 1.94 -7.52 23.96
CA TYR A 157 2.71 -7.66 22.73
C TYR A 157 1.86 -7.36 21.50
N GLN A 158 0.58 -7.73 21.52
CA GLN A 158 -0.38 -7.34 20.47
C GLN A 158 -0.62 -5.82 20.47
N ARG A 159 -0.75 -5.21 21.66
CA ARG A 159 -0.80 -3.75 21.79
C ARG A 159 0.44 -3.07 21.25
N LEU A 160 1.63 -3.59 21.56
CA LEU A 160 2.89 -3.09 21.02
C LEU A 160 2.91 -3.17 19.50
N ARG A 161 2.42 -4.25 18.89
CA ARG A 161 2.38 -4.39 17.43
C ARG A 161 1.55 -3.30 16.77
N CYS A 162 0.38 -2.98 17.33
CA CYS A 162 -0.42 -1.86 16.84
C CYS A 162 0.23 -0.50 17.11
N GLY A 163 0.81 -0.30 18.30
CA GLY A 163 1.57 0.90 18.60
C GLY A 163 2.72 1.12 17.62
N VAL A 164 3.41 0.05 17.22
CA VAL A 164 4.47 0.14 16.20
C VAL A 164 3.86 0.44 14.83
N ALA A 165 2.90 -0.36 14.38
CA ALA A 165 2.34 -0.31 13.03
C ALA A 165 1.62 1.00 12.70
N PHE A 166 0.89 1.56 13.67
CA PHE A 166 -0.01 2.70 13.46
C PHE A 166 0.49 3.99 14.13
N HIS A 167 1.44 3.92 15.08
CA HIS A 167 1.91 5.12 15.80
C HIS A 167 3.43 5.34 15.74
N ALA A 168 4.27 4.31 15.81
CA ALA A 168 5.72 4.50 15.80
C ALA A 168 6.29 4.67 14.38
N LEU A 169 5.70 3.99 13.39
CA LEU A 169 6.11 4.06 11.98
C LEU A 169 5.59 5.32 11.29
N HIS A 170 6.04 6.49 11.74
CA HIS A 170 5.77 7.74 11.04
C HIS A 170 6.60 7.83 9.77
N PHE A 171 5.96 8.17 8.65
CA PHE A 171 6.69 8.54 7.45
C PHE A 171 7.53 9.78 7.70
N ARG A 172 8.52 9.97 6.84
CA ARG A 172 9.30 11.19 6.84
C ARG A 172 8.43 12.44 6.68
N PRO A 173 8.81 13.58 7.30
CA PRO A 173 8.04 14.81 7.25
C PRO A 173 7.71 15.27 5.83
N GLU A 174 8.61 15.08 4.86
CA GLU A 174 8.36 15.50 3.49
C GLU A 174 7.25 14.67 2.81
N ILE A 175 7.19 13.36 3.10
CA ILE A 175 6.15 12.45 2.59
C ILE A 175 4.80 12.82 3.22
N GLN A 176 4.78 13.05 4.53
CA GLN A 176 3.57 13.49 5.24
C GLN A 176 3.05 14.81 4.69
N ALA A 177 3.93 15.79 4.51
CA ALA A 177 3.56 17.10 3.98
C ALA A 177 2.97 17.01 2.57
N LEU A 178 3.57 16.22 1.67
CA LEU A 178 3.01 16.04 0.32
C LEU A 178 1.70 15.26 0.35
N GLY A 179 1.60 14.19 1.15
CA GLY A 179 0.37 13.42 1.30
C GLY A 179 -0.80 14.27 1.80
N HIS A 180 -0.59 15.12 2.82
CA HIS A 180 -1.60 16.06 3.28
C HIS A 180 -1.97 17.09 2.22
N ARG A 181 -0.99 17.58 1.45
CA ARG A 181 -1.27 18.49 0.31
C ARG A 181 -2.11 17.82 -0.78
N MET A 182 -1.89 16.53 -1.06
CA MET A 182 -2.75 15.77 -1.98
C MET A 182 -4.19 15.71 -1.49
N VAL A 183 -4.38 15.50 -0.18
CA VAL A 183 -5.71 15.51 0.45
C VAL A 183 -6.35 16.90 0.36
N GLU A 184 -5.59 17.98 0.61
CA GLU A 184 -6.06 19.36 0.45
C GLU A 184 -6.51 19.63 -1.00
N ARG A 185 -5.75 19.18 -1.99
CA ARG A 185 -6.10 19.30 -3.42
C ARG A 185 -7.40 18.57 -3.75
N LEU A 186 -7.60 17.36 -3.22
CA LEU A 186 -8.85 16.60 -3.41
C LEU A 186 -10.03 17.30 -2.72
N ARG A 187 -9.85 17.77 -1.48
CA ARG A 187 -10.88 18.50 -0.72
C ARG A 187 -11.22 19.86 -1.34
N ALA A 188 -10.27 20.50 -2.02
CA ALA A 188 -10.48 21.77 -2.72
C ALA A 188 -11.48 21.68 -3.89
N TRP A 189 -11.80 20.47 -4.36
CA TRP A 189 -12.87 20.25 -5.34
C TRP A 189 -14.27 20.40 -4.72
N GLY A 190 -14.37 20.62 -3.40
CA GLY A 190 -15.60 21.03 -2.71
C GLY A 190 -16.57 19.89 -2.40
N GLN A 191 -16.13 18.63 -2.50
CA GLN A 191 -16.95 17.45 -2.21
C GLN A 191 -16.17 16.39 -1.43
N PRO A 192 -16.85 15.50 -0.69
CA PRO A 192 -16.23 14.31 -0.13
C PRO A 192 -15.61 13.44 -1.23
N PHE A 193 -14.53 12.75 -0.91
CA PHE A 193 -13.86 11.85 -1.85
C PHE A 193 -13.80 10.41 -1.33
N LEU A 194 -13.90 9.47 -2.26
CA LEU A 194 -13.75 8.05 -2.03
C LEU A 194 -12.36 7.62 -2.48
N SER A 195 -11.63 6.90 -1.64
CA SER A 195 -10.40 6.22 -2.04
C SER A 195 -10.71 4.78 -2.46
N PHE A 196 -10.30 4.42 -3.66
CA PHE A 196 -10.40 3.07 -4.21
C PHE A 196 -8.99 2.46 -4.36
N HIS A 197 -8.78 1.26 -3.84
CA HIS A 197 -7.55 0.50 -4.08
C HIS A 197 -7.86 -0.77 -4.88
N PRO A 198 -7.47 -0.87 -6.17
CA PRO A 198 -7.79 -2.04 -6.99
C PRO A 198 -7.16 -3.34 -6.49
N GLY A 199 -5.94 -3.27 -5.95
CA GLY A 199 -5.15 -4.46 -5.58
C GLY A 199 -4.75 -5.35 -6.77
N LEU A 200 -4.81 -4.79 -7.98
CA LEU A 200 -4.41 -5.45 -9.22
C LEU A 200 -2.89 -5.43 -9.38
N THR A 201 -2.16 -6.10 -8.50
CA THR A 201 -0.72 -6.30 -8.67
C THR A 201 -0.44 -7.61 -9.38
N ARG A 202 0.64 -7.67 -10.18
CA ARG A 202 1.03 -8.91 -10.87
C ARG A 202 1.23 -10.07 -9.90
N ASP A 203 1.82 -9.79 -8.74
CA ASP A 203 2.10 -10.78 -7.71
C ASP A 203 0.82 -11.30 -7.05
N ALA A 204 -0.16 -10.44 -6.74
CA ALA A 204 -1.45 -10.88 -6.22
C ALA A 204 -2.19 -11.77 -7.24
N LEU A 205 -2.25 -11.33 -8.50
CA LEU A 205 -2.91 -12.08 -9.57
C LEU A 205 -2.27 -13.45 -9.79
N ALA A 206 -0.94 -13.53 -9.78
CA ALA A 206 -0.19 -14.77 -9.94
C ALA A 206 -0.39 -15.72 -8.75
N TYR A 207 -0.32 -15.19 -7.53
CA TYR A 207 -0.48 -15.97 -6.31
C TYR A 207 -1.89 -16.60 -6.22
N HIS A 208 -2.94 -15.84 -6.54
CA HIS A 208 -4.31 -16.32 -6.49
C HIS A 208 -4.79 -17.06 -7.75
N GLY A 209 -3.99 -17.04 -8.82
CA GLY A 209 -4.30 -17.75 -10.06
C GLY A 209 -5.37 -17.04 -10.90
N CYS A 210 -5.34 -15.72 -10.93
CA CYS A 210 -6.36 -14.85 -11.54
C CYS A 210 -5.96 -14.40 -12.95
N ALA A 211 -5.36 -15.30 -13.73
CA ALA A 211 -4.83 -14.99 -15.06
C ALA A 211 -5.92 -14.60 -16.08
N GLU A 212 -7.10 -15.24 -16.00
CA GLU A 212 -8.20 -15.06 -16.96
C GLU A 212 -9.00 -13.76 -16.74
N LEU A 213 -8.63 -12.94 -15.74
CA LEU A 213 -9.11 -11.54 -15.67
C LEU A 213 -8.61 -10.70 -16.83
N PHE A 214 -7.52 -11.15 -17.46
CA PHE A 214 -6.98 -10.57 -18.66
C PHE A 214 -7.22 -11.55 -19.82
N GLN A 215 -7.44 -11.00 -21.01
CA GLN A 215 -7.65 -11.76 -22.25
C GLN A 215 -6.58 -11.40 -23.30
N ASP A 216 -5.39 -11.04 -22.83
CA ASP A 216 -4.29 -10.53 -23.62
C ASP A 216 -2.95 -11.06 -23.07
N ILE A 217 -1.84 -10.45 -23.48
CA ILE A 217 -0.48 -10.81 -23.04
C ILE A 217 -0.29 -10.86 -21.50
N HIS A 218 -1.15 -10.20 -20.73
CA HIS A 218 -1.06 -10.14 -19.28
C HIS A 218 -1.39 -11.49 -18.63
N THR A 219 -2.21 -12.33 -19.28
CA THR A 219 -2.51 -13.70 -18.84
C THR A 219 -1.22 -14.52 -18.73
N GLU A 220 -0.35 -14.41 -19.73
CA GLU A 220 0.93 -15.12 -19.80
C GLU A 220 1.92 -14.65 -18.75
N LEU A 221 1.97 -13.34 -18.52
CA LEU A 221 2.80 -12.76 -17.47
C LEU A 221 2.38 -13.22 -16.07
N ILE A 222 1.08 -13.36 -15.83
CA ILE A 222 0.55 -13.87 -14.56
C ILE A 222 0.95 -15.34 -14.39
N GLN A 223 0.76 -16.17 -15.42
CA GLN A 223 1.12 -17.60 -15.37
C GLN A 223 2.62 -17.80 -15.20
N TYR A 224 3.44 -17.05 -15.93
CA TYR A 224 4.89 -17.09 -15.81
C TYR A 224 5.34 -16.70 -14.39
N ARG A 225 4.79 -15.62 -13.84
CA ARG A 225 5.08 -15.19 -12.47
C ARG A 225 4.66 -16.25 -11.45
N ARG A 226 3.53 -16.91 -11.66
CA ARG A 226 3.07 -18.02 -10.81
C ARG A 226 4.05 -19.20 -10.84
N ALA A 227 4.54 -19.58 -12.03
CA ALA A 227 5.57 -20.61 -12.17
C ALA A 227 6.84 -20.28 -11.38
N GLN A 228 7.30 -19.03 -11.44
CA GLN A 228 8.43 -18.57 -10.63
C GLN A 228 8.16 -18.70 -9.13
N MET A 229 6.98 -18.29 -8.66
CA MET A 229 6.61 -18.39 -7.24
C MET A 229 6.59 -19.83 -6.73
N ILE A 230 6.13 -20.78 -7.56
CA ILE A 230 6.15 -22.22 -7.27
C ILE A 230 7.59 -22.74 -7.21
N ASN A 231 8.41 -22.40 -8.20
CA ASN A 231 9.82 -22.80 -8.25
C ASN A 231 10.63 -22.25 -7.06
N GLN A 232 10.25 -21.08 -6.54
CA GLN A 232 10.86 -20.47 -5.36
C GLN A 232 10.29 -21.02 -4.03
N GLY A 233 9.27 -21.87 -4.07
CA GLY A 233 8.61 -22.44 -2.89
C GLY A 233 7.77 -21.44 -2.10
N ILE A 234 7.47 -20.27 -2.67
CA ILE A 234 6.59 -19.24 -2.09
C ILE A 234 5.14 -19.73 -2.13
N LEU A 235 4.75 -20.31 -3.26
CA LEU A 235 3.41 -20.87 -3.48
C LEU A 235 3.48 -22.40 -3.51
N LYS A 236 2.54 -23.05 -2.81
CA LYS A 236 2.38 -24.52 -2.75
C LYS A 236 1.06 -24.95 -3.37
N ASP A 237 0.77 -24.42 -4.54
CA ASP A 237 -0.45 -24.69 -5.32
C ASP A 237 -0.03 -25.06 -6.75
N ASP A 238 -0.96 -25.59 -7.54
CA ASP A 238 -0.68 -26.02 -8.91
C ASP A 238 -0.42 -24.82 -9.83
N LEU A 239 0.40 -25.04 -10.87
CA LEU A 239 0.69 -24.02 -11.88
C LEU A 239 -0.58 -23.66 -12.66
N VAL A 240 -1.28 -24.68 -13.16
CA VAL A 240 -2.54 -24.52 -13.89
C VAL A 240 -3.67 -24.62 -12.88
N VAL A 241 -4.41 -23.53 -12.71
CA VAL A 241 -5.59 -23.46 -11.86
C VAL A 241 -6.75 -22.88 -12.65
N ASP A 242 -7.96 -23.36 -12.35
CA ASP A 242 -9.19 -22.82 -12.93
C ASP A 242 -9.44 -21.40 -12.36
N SER A 243 -9.12 -20.39 -13.18
CA SER A 243 -9.21 -18.99 -12.77
C SER A 243 -10.66 -18.56 -12.53
N HIS A 244 -11.58 -19.04 -13.37
CA HIS A 244 -13.02 -18.84 -13.18
C HIS A 244 -13.50 -19.37 -11.82
N MET A 245 -13.08 -20.57 -11.39
CA MET A 245 -13.40 -21.09 -10.06
C MET A 245 -12.76 -20.28 -8.93
N LYS A 246 -11.49 -19.86 -9.07
CA LYS A 246 -10.83 -18.98 -8.08
C LYS A 246 -11.59 -17.66 -7.94
N ARG A 247 -12.02 -17.08 -9.05
CA ARG A 247 -12.85 -15.87 -9.11
C ARG A 247 -14.22 -16.07 -8.48
N ALA A 248 -14.93 -17.15 -8.84
CA ALA A 248 -16.23 -17.50 -8.26
C ALA A 248 -16.17 -17.72 -6.74
N ASN A 249 -15.00 -18.14 -6.23
CA ASN A 249 -14.74 -18.25 -4.79
C ASN A 249 -14.31 -16.93 -4.13
N GLY A 250 -14.27 -15.82 -4.86
CA GLY A 250 -13.89 -14.51 -4.34
C GLY A 250 -12.38 -14.32 -4.12
N SER A 251 -11.54 -15.23 -4.60
CA SER A 251 -10.07 -15.16 -4.41
C SER A 251 -9.39 -14.13 -5.31
N CYS A 252 -10.08 -13.62 -6.32
CA CYS A 252 -9.54 -12.65 -7.27
C CYS A 252 -9.97 -11.22 -6.95
N PRO A 253 -9.15 -10.21 -7.29
CA PRO A 253 -9.55 -8.80 -7.24
C PRO A 253 -10.82 -8.50 -8.05
N LEU A 254 -11.57 -7.50 -7.58
CA LEU A 254 -12.62 -6.87 -8.38
C LEU A 254 -11.99 -5.93 -9.42
N MET A 255 -12.49 -5.98 -10.64
CA MET A 255 -12.05 -5.08 -11.71
C MET A 255 -12.60 -3.66 -11.48
N PRO A 256 -11.88 -2.59 -11.88
CA PRO A 256 -12.35 -1.22 -11.75
C PRO A 256 -13.74 -0.97 -12.36
N GLU A 257 -14.06 -1.62 -13.48
CA GLU A 257 -15.40 -1.60 -14.07
C GLU A 257 -16.47 -2.12 -13.11
N GLU A 258 -16.22 -3.27 -12.48
CA GLU A 258 -17.16 -3.87 -11.53
C GLU A 258 -17.36 -2.97 -10.32
N VAL A 259 -16.27 -2.42 -9.78
CA VAL A 259 -16.34 -1.48 -8.65
C VAL A 259 -17.13 -0.23 -9.04
N GLY A 260 -16.96 0.30 -10.25
CA GLY A 260 -17.73 1.45 -10.71
C GLY A 260 -19.25 1.18 -10.76
N LEU A 261 -19.65 -0.01 -11.20
CA LEU A 261 -21.05 -0.45 -11.21
C LEU A 261 -21.61 -0.63 -9.79
N LEU A 262 -20.82 -1.21 -8.88
CA LEU A 262 -21.19 -1.36 -7.47
C LEU A 262 -21.37 0.00 -6.78
N LEU A 263 -20.47 0.95 -7.04
CA LEU A 263 -20.60 2.32 -6.52
C LEU A 263 -21.85 3.01 -7.10
N ARG A 264 -22.17 2.79 -8.39
CA ARG A 264 -23.39 3.34 -9.00
C ARG A 264 -24.64 2.76 -8.35
N ALA A 265 -24.64 1.46 -8.05
CA ALA A 265 -25.71 0.81 -7.31
C ALA A 265 -25.89 1.41 -5.90
N MET A 266 -24.78 1.80 -5.26
CA MET A 266 -24.77 2.52 -3.99
C MET A 266 -25.17 4.01 -4.08
N SER A 267 -25.66 4.44 -5.24
CA SER A 267 -26.10 5.83 -5.51
C SER A 267 -24.98 6.87 -5.46
N TYR A 268 -23.71 6.47 -5.66
CA TYR A 268 -22.65 7.44 -5.89
C TYR A 268 -22.89 8.15 -7.24
N SER A 269 -22.86 9.47 -7.22
CA SER A 269 -23.05 10.31 -8.41
C SER A 269 -21.87 10.14 -9.38
N PRO A 270 -22.06 10.26 -10.71
CA PRO A 270 -20.96 10.34 -11.68
C PRO A 270 -19.96 11.49 -11.45
N LYS A 271 -20.32 12.46 -10.61
CA LYS A 271 -19.45 13.56 -10.15
C LYS A 271 -18.67 13.23 -8.87
N THR A 272 -18.86 12.05 -8.29
CA THR A 272 -18.10 11.61 -7.09
C THR A 272 -16.61 11.67 -7.37
N ILE A 273 -15.87 12.24 -6.44
CA ILE A 273 -14.41 12.29 -6.49
C ILE A 273 -13.88 10.92 -6.08
N ILE A 274 -13.18 10.25 -6.99
CA ILE A 274 -12.55 8.95 -6.71
C ILE A 274 -11.03 9.10 -6.82
N TYR A 275 -10.36 8.92 -5.69
CA TYR A 275 -8.91 8.76 -5.64
C TYR A 275 -8.55 7.28 -5.87
N VAL A 276 -7.85 6.97 -6.94
CA VAL A 276 -7.34 5.63 -7.21
C VAL A 276 -5.93 5.50 -6.65
N SER A 277 -5.82 4.68 -5.60
CA SER A 277 -4.56 4.38 -4.91
C SER A 277 -3.88 3.15 -5.50
N GLY A 278 -2.56 3.09 -5.42
CA GLY A 278 -1.71 1.97 -5.86
C GLY A 278 -0.48 2.45 -6.61
N SER A 279 0.71 2.12 -6.12
CA SER A 279 1.96 2.43 -6.82
C SER A 279 2.12 1.72 -8.16
N GLU A 280 1.41 0.60 -8.34
CA GLU A 280 1.34 -0.18 -9.56
C GLU A 280 -0.08 -0.72 -9.76
N ILE A 281 -0.59 -0.57 -10.98
CA ILE A 281 -1.82 -1.24 -11.44
C ILE A 281 -1.41 -2.09 -12.64
N PHE A 282 -1.46 -3.40 -12.50
CA PHE A 282 -1.18 -4.35 -13.56
C PHE A 282 -2.23 -4.20 -14.67
N GLY A 283 -1.78 -4.17 -15.92
CA GLY A 283 -2.60 -3.68 -17.03
C GLY A 283 -2.50 -2.18 -17.29
N GLY A 284 -2.02 -1.39 -16.33
CA GLY A 284 -1.85 0.05 -16.48
C GLY A 284 -3.16 0.83 -16.59
N GLN A 285 -3.08 2.02 -17.17
CA GLN A 285 -4.19 2.97 -17.23
C GLN A 285 -5.41 2.48 -18.03
N ARG A 286 -5.23 1.51 -18.95
CA ARG A 286 -6.32 0.95 -19.75
C ARG A 286 -7.40 0.27 -18.90
N VAL A 287 -7.00 -0.33 -17.77
CA VAL A 287 -7.92 -1.06 -16.88
C VAL A 287 -8.84 -0.08 -16.13
N LEU A 288 -8.48 1.21 -16.07
CA LEU A 288 -9.28 2.26 -15.46
C LEU A 288 -10.25 2.95 -16.44
N ILE A 289 -10.18 2.66 -17.75
CA ILE A 289 -11.03 3.30 -18.76
C ILE A 289 -12.53 3.17 -18.43
N PRO A 290 -13.07 1.97 -18.11
CA PRO A 290 -14.49 1.85 -17.80
C PRO A 290 -14.88 2.64 -16.54
N LEU A 291 -14.00 2.69 -15.53
CA LEU A 291 -14.25 3.47 -14.32
C LEU A 291 -14.30 4.98 -14.63
N ARG A 292 -13.38 5.49 -15.47
CA ARG A 292 -13.37 6.88 -15.95
C ARG A 292 -14.58 7.23 -16.80
N ALA A 293 -15.11 6.27 -17.57
CA ALA A 293 -16.35 6.47 -18.31
C ALA A 293 -17.56 6.63 -17.39
N MET A 294 -17.53 6.03 -16.19
CA MET A 294 -18.62 6.12 -15.21
C MET A 294 -18.50 7.30 -14.24
N TYR A 295 -17.28 7.70 -13.92
CA TYR A 295 -16.98 8.80 -12.99
C TYR A 295 -15.98 9.76 -13.63
N SER A 296 -16.39 11.01 -13.76
CA SER A 296 -15.58 12.05 -14.41
C SER A 296 -14.44 12.57 -13.54
N ASN A 297 -14.61 12.55 -12.22
CA ASN A 297 -13.69 13.14 -11.24
C ASN A 297 -12.76 12.07 -10.63
N ILE A 298 -11.97 11.41 -11.48
CA ILE A 298 -10.98 10.43 -11.04
C ILE A 298 -9.60 11.07 -10.96
N ALA A 299 -8.99 10.96 -9.79
CA ALA A 299 -7.62 11.38 -9.54
C ALA A 299 -6.75 10.18 -9.13
N ASP A 300 -5.47 10.27 -9.44
CA ASP A 300 -4.42 9.42 -8.87
C ASP A 300 -3.22 10.28 -8.46
N ARG A 301 -2.20 9.65 -7.85
CA ARG A 301 -0.96 10.34 -7.47
C ARG A 301 -0.34 11.15 -8.62
N THR A 302 -0.37 10.63 -9.84
CA THR A 302 0.26 11.28 -11.00
C THR A 302 -0.48 12.53 -11.44
N SER A 303 -1.80 12.57 -11.24
CA SER A 303 -2.62 13.77 -11.48
C SER A 303 -2.52 14.81 -10.36
N LEU A 304 -2.23 14.38 -9.13
CA LEU A 304 -2.23 15.28 -7.96
C LEU A 304 -0.87 15.90 -7.65
N CYS A 305 0.24 15.34 -8.14
CA CYS A 305 1.60 15.78 -7.78
C CYS A 305 2.38 16.23 -9.01
N SER A 306 3.17 17.29 -8.86
CA SER A 306 4.10 17.71 -9.91
C SER A 306 5.34 16.80 -9.95
N LYS A 307 6.04 16.77 -11.10
CA LYS A 307 7.29 16.01 -11.24
C LYS A 307 8.35 16.48 -10.23
N GLU A 308 8.37 17.77 -9.92
CA GLU A 308 9.30 18.41 -8.97
C GLU A 308 8.99 17.98 -7.53
N GLU A 309 7.71 17.92 -7.13
CA GLU A 309 7.30 17.44 -5.81
C GLU A 309 7.73 15.99 -5.60
N LEU A 310 7.49 15.14 -6.59
CA LEU A 310 7.88 13.73 -6.58
C LEU A 310 9.41 13.56 -6.58
N SER A 311 10.13 14.35 -7.39
CA SER A 311 11.61 14.32 -7.44
C SER A 311 12.23 14.77 -6.11
N SER A 312 11.64 15.77 -5.46
CA SER A 312 12.08 16.25 -4.15
C SER A 312 12.01 15.16 -3.07
N LEU A 313 10.95 14.33 -3.10
CA LEU A 313 10.81 13.20 -2.19
C LEU A 313 11.88 12.11 -2.41
N ILE A 314 12.12 11.78 -3.68
CA ILE A 314 13.13 10.78 -4.07
C ILE A 314 14.53 11.23 -3.65
N GLY A 315 14.82 12.52 -3.81
CA GLY A 315 16.14 13.09 -3.58
C GLY A 315 17.08 12.94 -4.78
N PRO A 316 18.33 13.43 -4.67
CA PRO A 316 19.29 13.40 -5.77
C PRO A 316 19.68 11.97 -6.12
N GLU A 317 19.55 11.57 -7.39
CA GLU A 317 19.90 10.23 -7.86
C GLU A 317 21.11 10.22 -8.79
N THR A 318 21.79 9.08 -8.86
CA THR A 318 22.86 8.90 -9.85
C THR A 318 22.25 8.69 -11.23
N SER A 319 22.76 9.38 -12.25
CA SER A 319 22.41 9.13 -13.64
C SER A 319 22.67 7.67 -13.98
N LEU A 320 21.65 6.97 -14.47
CA LEU A 320 21.87 5.66 -15.07
C LEU A 320 22.54 5.85 -16.44
N PRO A 321 23.38 4.90 -16.89
CA PRO A 321 23.88 4.92 -18.27
C PRO A 321 22.70 5.07 -19.22
N SER A 322 22.81 6.00 -20.16
CA SER A 322 21.88 6.07 -21.29
C SER A 322 22.03 4.78 -22.07
N ASP A 323 21.02 3.91 -21.99
CA ASP A 323 20.96 2.74 -22.86
C ASP A 323 20.65 3.27 -24.27
N GLU A 324 21.70 3.51 -25.07
CA GLU A 324 21.56 3.94 -26.47
C GLU A 324 20.94 2.77 -27.24
N PHE A 325 19.73 2.99 -27.76
CA PHE A 325 19.04 1.97 -28.55
C PHE A 325 19.90 1.62 -29.77
N GLN A 326 20.44 0.40 -29.78
CA GLN A 326 20.99 -0.18 -31.00
C GLN A 326 19.87 -0.93 -31.71
N PRO A 327 19.42 -0.49 -32.90
CA PRO A 327 18.49 -1.28 -33.69
C PRO A 327 19.07 -2.67 -33.90
N PRO A 328 18.26 -3.74 -33.83
CA PRO A 328 18.75 -5.08 -34.10
C PRO A 328 19.41 -5.09 -35.50
N PRO A 329 20.55 -5.77 -35.66
CA PRO A 329 21.23 -5.84 -36.94
C PRO A 329 20.26 -6.39 -37.99
N ARG A 330 20.20 -5.76 -39.18
CA ARG A 330 19.36 -6.22 -40.29
C ARG A 330 19.72 -7.68 -40.61
N LYS A 331 18.77 -8.59 -40.38
CA LYS A 331 18.93 -10.00 -40.73
C LYS A 331 18.77 -10.17 -42.23
N SER A 332 19.60 -11.03 -42.83
CA SER A 332 19.44 -11.43 -44.23
C SER A 332 18.24 -12.37 -44.40
N LYS A 333 17.68 -12.43 -45.62
CA LYS A 333 16.55 -13.31 -45.95
C LYS A 333 16.81 -14.80 -45.61
N LYS A 334 18.05 -15.27 -45.80
CA LYS A 334 18.46 -16.63 -45.43
C LYS A 334 18.45 -16.87 -43.93
N GLN A 335 18.88 -15.89 -43.12
CA GLN A 335 18.86 -16.00 -41.66
C GLN A 335 17.42 -16.05 -41.12
N LEU A 336 16.53 -15.25 -41.69
CA LEU A 336 15.10 -15.29 -41.34
C LEU A 336 14.47 -16.65 -41.68
N GLU A 337 14.78 -17.21 -42.85
CA GLU A 337 14.29 -18.54 -43.26
C GLU A 337 14.86 -19.67 -42.39
N GLU A 338 16.11 -19.59 -41.95
CA GLU A 338 16.72 -20.57 -41.04
C GLU A 338 16.16 -20.47 -39.62
N GLU A 339 15.95 -19.26 -39.10
CA GLU A 339 15.29 -19.03 -37.82
C GLU A 339 13.87 -19.55 -37.84
N TRP A 340 13.11 -19.29 -38.92
CA TRP A 340 11.77 -19.82 -39.10
C TRP A 340 11.72 -21.35 -39.12
N LYS A 341 12.69 -21.99 -39.78
CA LYS A 341 12.80 -23.47 -39.83
C LYS A 341 13.25 -24.09 -38.51
N LYS A 342 14.02 -23.36 -37.69
CA LYS A 342 14.46 -23.79 -36.35
C LYS A 342 13.48 -23.43 -35.24
N ALA A 343 12.62 -22.45 -35.46
CA ALA A 343 11.56 -22.10 -34.54
C ALA A 343 10.63 -23.32 -34.43
N GLY A 344 10.74 -24.05 -33.32
CA GLY A 344 9.74 -25.04 -32.96
C GLY A 344 8.36 -24.37 -32.81
N PRO A 345 7.29 -25.15 -32.56
CA PRO A 345 6.03 -24.54 -32.15
C PRO A 345 6.32 -23.69 -30.91
N ARG A 346 6.32 -22.35 -31.07
CA ARG A 346 6.30 -21.45 -29.92
C ARG A 346 5.12 -21.91 -29.06
N PRO A 347 5.28 -22.07 -27.74
CA PRO A 347 4.13 -22.24 -26.88
C PRO A 347 3.18 -21.09 -27.21
N ARG A 348 2.06 -21.40 -27.87
CA ARG A 348 0.90 -20.51 -27.81
C ARG A 348 0.64 -20.40 -26.32
N PRO A 349 0.80 -19.19 -25.77
CA PRO A 349 -0.13 -18.09 -26.09
C PRO A 349 0.50 -16.76 -26.53
N LEU A 350 1.78 -16.70 -26.92
CA LEU A 350 2.40 -15.40 -27.22
C LEU A 350 2.00 -14.85 -28.61
N PRO A 351 1.48 -13.60 -28.72
CA PRO A 351 1.26 -12.96 -30.01
C PRO A 351 2.59 -12.83 -30.76
N PRO A 352 2.59 -12.89 -32.10
CA PRO A 352 3.78 -12.57 -32.86
C PRO A 352 4.25 -11.15 -32.48
N PRO A 353 5.57 -10.91 -32.39
CA PRO A 353 6.07 -9.55 -32.21
C PRO A 353 5.47 -8.65 -33.29
N PRO A 354 5.17 -7.38 -32.97
CA PRO A 354 4.56 -6.46 -33.92
C PRO A 354 5.42 -6.35 -35.20
N ASP A 355 4.78 -6.12 -36.35
CA ASP A 355 5.47 -5.90 -37.63
C ASP A 355 6.30 -4.60 -37.65
N ARG A 356 6.17 -3.78 -36.59
CA ARG A 356 6.99 -2.59 -36.33
C ARG A 356 8.13 -2.86 -35.32
N PRO A 357 9.22 -2.07 -35.37
CA PRO A 357 10.25 -2.10 -34.34
C PRO A 357 9.65 -1.84 -32.95
N ILE A 358 10.00 -2.69 -31.98
CA ILE A 358 9.63 -2.50 -30.57
C ILE A 358 10.44 -1.32 -30.04
N TYR A 359 9.74 -0.25 -29.65
CA TYR A 359 10.34 0.96 -29.11
C TYR A 359 10.94 0.71 -27.72
N LYS A 360 11.92 1.53 -27.34
CA LYS A 360 12.66 1.36 -26.08
C LYS A 360 11.76 1.31 -24.84
N HIS A 361 10.73 2.14 -24.77
CA HIS A 361 9.78 2.17 -23.65
C HIS A 361 8.85 0.93 -23.60
N GLU A 362 8.74 0.18 -24.71
CA GLU A 362 8.03 -1.10 -24.76
C GLU A 362 8.96 -2.25 -24.32
N LYS A 363 10.28 -2.07 -24.44
CA LYS A 363 11.30 -2.95 -23.87
C LYS A 363 11.55 -2.71 -22.38
N GLU A 364 11.48 -1.45 -21.96
CA GLU A 364 11.61 -1.01 -20.57
C GLU A 364 10.33 -1.34 -19.80
N GLY A 365 10.24 -2.58 -19.33
CA GLY A 365 9.15 -3.04 -18.49
C GLY A 365 8.96 -4.54 -18.58
N TRP A 366 8.04 -5.05 -17.76
CA TRP A 366 7.75 -6.48 -17.66
C TRP A 366 7.29 -7.15 -18.97
N TYR A 367 6.97 -6.39 -20.03
CA TYR A 367 6.37 -6.90 -21.28
C TYR A 367 7.37 -7.14 -22.42
N GLY A 368 8.47 -6.40 -22.45
CA GLY A 368 9.36 -6.33 -23.62
C GLY A 368 10.05 -7.63 -23.96
N TRP A 369 10.47 -8.38 -22.95
CA TRP A 369 11.26 -9.60 -23.12
C TRP A 369 10.48 -10.76 -23.72
N ILE A 370 9.16 -10.78 -23.58
CA ILE A 370 8.29 -11.88 -24.05
C ILE A 370 8.36 -12.02 -25.57
N THR A 371 8.69 -10.93 -26.26
CA THR A 371 8.87 -10.92 -27.71
C THR A 371 10.25 -11.41 -28.17
N GLU A 372 11.23 -11.51 -27.26
CA GLU A 372 12.63 -11.78 -27.58
C GLU A 372 13.17 -13.08 -26.96
N ARG A 373 12.70 -13.48 -25.78
CA ARG A 373 13.24 -14.61 -25.00
C ARG A 373 12.15 -15.40 -24.29
N ASP A 374 12.38 -16.71 -24.14
CA ASP A 374 11.49 -17.62 -23.41
C ASP A 374 11.56 -17.44 -21.87
N THR A 375 12.51 -16.64 -21.37
CA THR A 375 12.71 -16.39 -19.94
C THR A 375 12.79 -14.90 -19.64
N GLU A 376 12.09 -14.48 -18.58
CA GLU A 376 12.17 -13.12 -18.04
C GLU A 376 13.62 -12.78 -17.66
N PRO A 377 14.16 -11.66 -18.15
CA PRO A 377 15.49 -11.21 -17.79
C PRO A 377 15.50 -10.78 -16.31
N ASP A 378 16.68 -10.84 -15.70
CA ASP A 378 16.88 -10.22 -14.40
C ASP A 378 16.49 -8.73 -14.46
N PRO A 379 15.88 -8.18 -13.40
CA PRO A 379 15.40 -6.79 -13.39
C PRO A 379 16.55 -5.82 -13.66
N SER A 380 16.30 -4.84 -14.52
CA SER A 380 17.27 -3.80 -14.84
C SER A 380 17.52 -2.87 -13.64
N LEU A 381 18.57 -2.05 -13.72
CA LEU A 381 18.82 -1.02 -12.69
C LEU A 381 17.66 -0.02 -12.58
N SER A 382 16.97 0.25 -13.69
CA SER A 382 15.79 1.11 -13.73
C SER A 382 14.60 0.44 -13.04
N ASP A 383 14.41 -0.87 -13.25
CA ASP A 383 13.33 -1.63 -12.60
C ASP A 383 13.53 -1.67 -11.09
N LEU A 384 14.75 -1.95 -10.61
CA LEU A 384 15.07 -1.94 -9.19
C LEU A 384 14.84 -0.56 -8.57
N ARG A 385 15.29 0.51 -9.25
CA ARG A 385 15.06 1.88 -8.80
C ARG A 385 13.57 2.22 -8.73
N SER A 386 12.81 1.83 -9.73
CA SER A 386 11.35 2.01 -9.76
C SER A 386 10.68 1.26 -8.63
N GLN A 387 11.12 0.03 -8.31
CA GLN A 387 10.63 -0.73 -7.15
C GLN A 387 10.89 0.00 -5.83
N ALA A 388 12.04 0.67 -5.67
CA ALA A 388 12.30 1.50 -4.50
C ALA A 388 11.32 2.68 -4.42
N HIS A 389 11.12 3.41 -5.53
CA HIS A 389 10.23 4.58 -5.58
C HIS A 389 8.77 4.21 -5.28
N ARG A 390 8.33 3.01 -5.64
CA ARG A 390 6.98 2.50 -5.32
C ARG A 390 6.67 2.55 -3.83
N LEU A 391 7.66 2.41 -2.95
CA LEU A 391 7.44 2.56 -1.51
C LEU A 391 7.04 3.98 -1.09
N LEU A 392 7.61 5.00 -1.74
CA LEU A 392 7.23 6.39 -1.51
C LEU A 392 5.81 6.65 -2.03
N TRP A 393 5.49 6.09 -3.20
CA TRP A 393 4.17 6.18 -3.80
C TRP A 393 3.10 5.50 -2.95
N ASP A 394 3.35 4.28 -2.49
CA ASP A 394 2.44 3.58 -1.59
C ASP A 394 2.28 4.36 -0.26
N ALA A 395 3.31 5.04 0.25
CA ALA A 395 3.16 5.85 1.46
C ALA A 395 2.27 7.08 1.25
N LEU A 396 2.38 7.77 0.11
CA LEU A 396 1.47 8.87 -0.24
C LEU A 396 0.04 8.36 -0.40
N ASP A 397 -0.14 7.27 -1.14
CA ASP A 397 -1.42 6.62 -1.35
C ASP A 397 -2.04 6.18 -0.03
N TYR A 398 -1.22 5.66 0.90
CA TYR A 398 -1.65 5.26 2.23
C TYR A 398 -2.22 6.45 3.00
N ILE A 399 -1.51 7.59 3.06
CA ILE A 399 -2.00 8.81 3.72
C ILE A 399 -3.35 9.24 3.14
N VAL A 400 -3.45 9.32 1.81
CA VAL A 400 -4.70 9.75 1.15
C VAL A 400 -5.84 8.78 1.43
N SER A 401 -5.58 7.47 1.42
CA SER A 401 -6.58 6.44 1.73
C SER A 401 -7.05 6.47 3.19
N LEU A 402 -6.20 6.86 4.15
CA LEU A 402 -6.61 7.05 5.54
C LEU A 402 -7.53 8.26 5.72
N GLU A 403 -7.24 9.34 5.01
CA GLU A 403 -7.96 10.62 5.09
C GLU A 403 -9.25 10.69 4.27
N ALA A 404 -9.53 9.66 3.46
CA ALA A 404 -10.71 9.58 2.61
C ALA A 404 -12.01 9.40 3.40
N ASP A 405 -13.08 10.06 2.95
CA ASP A 405 -14.42 9.98 3.56
C ASP A 405 -15.03 8.57 3.44
N ALA A 406 -14.67 7.87 2.36
CA ALA A 406 -14.96 6.46 2.16
C ALA A 406 -13.76 5.72 1.60
N PHE A 407 -13.53 4.48 2.05
CA PHE A 407 -12.53 3.59 1.47
C PHE A 407 -13.18 2.33 0.90
N PHE A 408 -12.89 2.02 -0.36
CA PHE A 408 -13.35 0.80 -1.04
C PHE A 408 -12.16 -0.09 -1.45
N PRO A 409 -12.03 -1.30 -0.88
CA PRO A 409 -11.01 -2.26 -1.31
C PRO A 409 -11.49 -3.08 -2.51
N GLY A 410 -10.78 -3.02 -3.64
CA GLY A 410 -10.96 -3.93 -4.79
C GLY A 410 -10.38 -5.32 -4.53
N PHE A 411 -9.31 -5.37 -3.74
CA PHE A 411 -8.75 -6.59 -3.20
C PHE A 411 -8.27 -6.35 -1.77
N ASN A 412 -8.47 -7.36 -0.93
CA ASN A 412 -7.98 -7.39 0.44
C ASN A 412 -7.87 -8.86 0.88
N ASN A 413 -6.96 -9.14 1.80
CA ASN A 413 -6.74 -10.49 2.30
C ASN A 413 -7.96 -10.98 3.09
N ASP A 414 -8.62 -12.03 2.59
CA ASP A 414 -9.76 -12.74 3.16
C ASP A 414 -9.37 -14.06 3.84
N GLY A 415 -8.08 -14.25 4.14
CA GLY A 415 -7.52 -15.47 4.73
C GLY A 415 -6.63 -16.27 3.78
N THR A 416 -6.41 -15.78 2.55
CA THR A 416 -5.77 -16.54 1.47
C THR A 416 -4.27 -16.27 1.26
N GLY A 417 -3.66 -15.25 1.90
CA GLY A 417 -2.25 -14.94 1.59
C GLY A 417 -1.57 -13.86 2.43
N SER A 418 -0.62 -13.15 1.81
CA SER A 418 0.21 -12.11 2.43
C SER A 418 -0.55 -10.80 2.71
N PRO A 419 -0.01 -9.90 3.54
CA PRO A 419 -0.66 -8.63 3.87
C PRO A 419 -0.70 -7.74 2.63
N GLU A 420 -1.86 -7.19 2.36
CA GLU A 420 -2.08 -6.28 1.24
C GLU A 420 -2.32 -4.85 1.74
N PHE A 421 -2.01 -3.88 0.89
CA PHE A 421 -2.23 -2.44 1.12
C PHE A 421 -3.62 -2.14 1.72
N SER A 422 -4.69 -2.65 1.08
CA SER A 422 -6.06 -2.46 1.55
C SER A 422 -6.28 -2.98 2.97
N SER A 423 -5.75 -4.15 3.30
CA SER A 423 -5.88 -4.71 4.64
C SER A 423 -5.24 -3.82 5.70
N LEU A 424 -4.08 -3.23 5.39
CA LEU A 424 -3.41 -2.30 6.31
C LEU A 424 -4.22 -1.00 6.47
N VAL A 425 -4.70 -0.41 5.38
CA VAL A 425 -5.56 0.80 5.41
C VAL A 425 -6.82 0.54 6.23
N MET A 426 -7.51 -0.57 5.98
CA MET A 426 -8.74 -0.92 6.70
C MET A 426 -8.51 -1.09 8.20
N GLY A 427 -7.40 -1.74 8.57
CA GLY A 427 -7.02 -1.93 9.95
C GLY A 427 -6.64 -0.63 10.65
N HIS A 428 -5.92 0.25 9.96
CA HIS A 428 -5.51 1.53 10.51
C HIS A 428 -6.70 2.49 10.66
N ARG A 429 -7.58 2.55 9.66
CA ARG A 429 -8.85 3.30 9.75
C ARG A 429 -9.69 2.79 10.92
N LEU A 430 -9.74 1.46 11.14
CA LEU A 430 -10.42 0.90 12.30
C LEU A 430 -9.77 1.29 13.64
N TYR A 431 -8.43 1.39 13.66
CA TYR A 431 -7.66 1.77 14.85
C TYR A 431 -7.83 3.25 15.22
N GLU A 432 -7.77 4.16 14.24
CA GLU A 432 -7.87 5.61 14.50
C GLU A 432 -9.32 6.13 14.49
N MET A 433 -10.14 5.66 13.55
CA MET A 433 -11.43 6.27 13.22
C MET A 433 -12.46 5.21 12.80
N ALA A 434 -12.86 4.34 13.74
CA ALA A 434 -13.77 3.22 13.47
C ALA A 434 -15.13 3.61 12.83
N SER A 435 -15.56 4.87 12.99
CA SER A 435 -16.82 5.40 12.46
C SER A 435 -16.78 5.76 10.97
N VAL A 436 -15.60 5.93 10.37
CA VAL A 436 -15.48 6.38 8.97
C VAL A 436 -15.81 5.23 8.02
N ARG A 437 -16.54 5.54 6.95
CA ARG A 437 -17.04 4.55 5.99
C ARG A 437 -15.88 3.77 5.37
N THR A 438 -15.84 2.47 5.63
CA THR A 438 -14.81 1.56 5.13
C THR A 438 -15.50 0.28 4.71
N TYR A 439 -15.63 0.05 3.40
CA TYR A 439 -16.33 -1.10 2.86
C TYR A 439 -15.57 -2.40 3.15
N ARG A 440 -16.31 -3.46 3.47
CA ARG A 440 -15.79 -4.80 3.76
C ARG A 440 -16.46 -5.87 2.89
N PRO A 441 -16.44 -5.68 1.56
CA PRO A 441 -17.23 -6.49 0.65
C PRO A 441 -16.82 -7.96 0.74
N ASP A 442 -17.81 -8.85 0.74
CA ASP A 442 -17.56 -10.25 0.40
C ASP A 442 -17.48 -10.36 -1.11
N ARG A 443 -16.28 -10.62 -1.63
CA ARG A 443 -16.06 -10.72 -3.08
C ARG A 443 -16.81 -11.90 -3.68
N LYS A 444 -16.94 -13.02 -2.98
CA LYS A 444 -17.67 -14.19 -3.49
C LYS A 444 -19.13 -13.83 -3.76
N VAL A 445 -19.77 -13.13 -2.82
CA VAL A 445 -21.15 -12.65 -2.98
C VAL A 445 -21.24 -11.65 -4.14
N LEU A 446 -20.27 -10.71 -4.24
CA LEU A 446 -20.29 -9.72 -5.31
C LEU A 446 -20.09 -10.35 -6.70
N ILE A 447 -19.21 -11.33 -6.84
CA ILE A 447 -18.99 -12.03 -8.11
C ILE A 447 -20.27 -12.78 -8.54
N ASP A 448 -20.98 -13.40 -7.61
CA ASP A 448 -22.28 -14.03 -7.89
C ASP A 448 -23.35 -13.00 -8.30
N LEU A 449 -23.36 -11.81 -7.68
CA LEU A 449 -24.24 -10.73 -8.14
C LEU A 449 -23.83 -10.22 -9.53
N LEU A 450 -22.54 -10.09 -9.82
CA LEU A 450 -22.04 -9.59 -11.10
C LEU A 450 -22.29 -10.58 -12.25
N SER A 451 -22.18 -11.88 -12.00
CA SER A 451 -22.50 -12.91 -13.01
C SER A 451 -23.97 -12.86 -13.44
N ASN A 452 -24.88 -12.49 -12.54
CA ASN A 452 -26.32 -12.35 -12.82
C ASN A 452 -26.68 -11.19 -13.77
N ILE A 453 -25.72 -10.29 -14.06
CA ILE A 453 -25.94 -9.14 -14.94
C ILE A 453 -25.03 -9.13 -16.17
N SER A 454 -24.37 -10.25 -16.49
CA SER A 454 -23.45 -10.34 -17.63
C SER A 454 -24.05 -9.83 -18.94
N ASP A 455 -25.34 -10.11 -19.18
CA ASP A 455 -26.02 -9.76 -20.43
C ASP A 455 -26.49 -8.29 -20.49
N HIS A 456 -26.56 -7.60 -19.34
CA HIS A 456 -27.09 -6.24 -19.19
C HIS A 456 -26.26 -5.40 -18.20
N LEU A 457 -24.94 -5.50 -18.30
CA LEU A 457 -23.98 -5.01 -17.30
C LEU A 457 -24.20 -3.54 -16.87
N TYR A 458 -24.46 -2.65 -17.83
CA TYR A 458 -24.63 -1.21 -17.59
C TYR A 458 -26.07 -0.77 -17.29
N HIS A 459 -27.04 -1.69 -17.42
CA HIS A 459 -28.46 -1.44 -17.14
C HIS A 459 -29.03 -2.54 -16.23
N PRO A 460 -28.47 -2.69 -15.01
CA PRO A 460 -28.89 -3.76 -14.11
C PRO A 460 -30.33 -3.57 -13.64
N ARG A 461 -31.01 -4.68 -13.41
CA ARG A 461 -32.38 -4.68 -12.89
C ARG A 461 -32.44 -4.11 -11.47
N ARG A 462 -33.62 -3.60 -11.07
CA ARG A 462 -33.83 -3.01 -9.74
C ARG A 462 -33.54 -3.98 -8.59
N ASN A 463 -33.89 -5.27 -8.75
CA ASN A 463 -33.62 -6.31 -7.75
C ASN A 463 -32.12 -6.49 -7.48
N TRP A 464 -31.29 -6.47 -8.54
CA TRP A 464 -29.84 -6.52 -8.40
C TRP A 464 -29.30 -5.32 -7.64
N THR A 465 -29.78 -4.13 -7.97
CA THR A 465 -29.37 -2.88 -7.29
C THR A 465 -29.66 -2.95 -5.79
N ILE A 466 -30.85 -3.44 -5.41
CA ILE A 466 -31.23 -3.63 -4.00
C ILE A 466 -30.32 -4.66 -3.32
N ALA A 467 -30.01 -5.79 -3.97
CA ALA A 467 -29.14 -6.82 -3.41
C ALA A 467 -27.71 -6.31 -3.17
N VAL A 468 -27.15 -5.54 -4.12
CA VAL A 468 -25.85 -4.89 -3.96
C VAL A 468 -25.87 -3.89 -2.80
N GLN A 469 -26.90 -3.04 -2.74
CA GLN A 469 -27.08 -2.07 -1.66
C GLN A 469 -27.15 -2.75 -0.30
N GLU A 470 -27.95 -3.82 -0.18
CA GLU A 470 -28.08 -4.58 1.06
C GLU A 470 -26.72 -5.15 1.49
N HIS A 471 -26.01 -5.83 0.58
CA HIS A 471 -24.71 -6.44 0.88
C HIS A 471 -23.66 -5.42 1.30
N LEU A 472 -23.52 -4.33 0.54
CA LEU A 472 -22.52 -3.30 0.81
C LEU A 472 -22.87 -2.50 2.07
N ASN A 473 -24.14 -2.20 2.34
CA ASN A 473 -24.55 -1.59 3.60
C ASN A 473 -24.26 -2.50 4.79
N ARG A 474 -24.56 -3.81 4.70
CA ARG A 474 -24.20 -4.79 5.74
C ARG A 474 -22.69 -4.91 5.93
N SER A 475 -21.89 -4.67 4.89
CA SER A 475 -20.42 -4.64 5.01
C SER A 475 -19.90 -3.48 5.88
N LEU A 476 -20.68 -2.40 6.00
CA LEU A 476 -20.34 -1.23 6.80
C LEU A 476 -20.74 -1.37 8.28
N THR A 477 -21.61 -2.34 8.61
CA THR A 477 -22.07 -2.56 9.99
C THR A 477 -21.12 -3.45 10.78
N GLU A 478 -21.42 -3.63 12.06
CA GLU A 478 -20.73 -4.57 12.96
C GLU A 478 -20.71 -5.99 12.39
N GLU A 479 -21.78 -6.44 11.71
CA GLU A 479 -21.81 -7.77 11.10
C GLU A 479 -20.69 -7.96 10.06
N GLY A 480 -20.50 -6.96 9.19
CA GLY A 480 -19.44 -6.95 8.19
C GLY A 480 -18.05 -6.97 8.83
N LEU A 481 -17.87 -6.17 9.87
CA LEU A 481 -16.62 -6.12 10.65
C LEU A 481 -16.29 -7.46 11.32
N VAL A 482 -17.27 -8.07 11.99
CA VAL A 482 -17.11 -9.36 12.68
C VAL A 482 -16.80 -10.48 11.71
N ARG A 483 -17.54 -10.54 10.59
CA ARG A 483 -17.30 -11.52 9.53
C ARG A 483 -15.86 -11.43 9.03
N GLN A 484 -15.42 -10.23 8.65
CA GLN A 484 -14.11 -10.07 8.03
C GLN A 484 -12.97 -10.21 9.03
N SER A 485 -13.16 -9.79 10.28
CA SER A 485 -12.23 -10.05 11.38
C SER A 485 -12.00 -11.56 11.58
N ARG A 486 -13.06 -12.38 11.58
CA ARG A 486 -12.93 -13.84 11.73
C ARG A 486 -12.12 -14.48 10.58
N LEU A 487 -12.26 -13.97 9.36
CA LEU A 487 -11.59 -14.52 8.17
C LEU A 487 -10.13 -14.07 8.04
N SER A 488 -9.87 -12.77 8.21
CA SER A 488 -8.58 -12.15 7.85
C SER A 488 -7.61 -11.98 9.03
N LYS A 489 -8.11 -11.78 10.25
CA LYS A 489 -7.27 -11.55 11.43
C LYS A 489 -6.32 -12.73 11.78
N PRO A 490 -6.72 -14.01 11.61
CA PRO A 490 -5.83 -15.14 11.87
C PRO A 490 -4.57 -15.16 11.01
N THR A 491 -4.60 -14.59 9.81
CA THR A 491 -3.45 -14.48 8.90
C THR A 491 -2.79 -13.10 8.93
N SER A 492 -3.58 -12.07 9.21
CA SER A 492 -3.17 -10.66 9.25
C SER A 492 -3.84 -9.90 10.39
N PHE A 493 -3.25 -9.96 11.59
CA PHE A 493 -3.75 -9.30 12.79
C PHE A 493 -4.03 -7.81 12.60
N LEU A 494 -3.09 -7.09 11.96
CA LEU A 494 -3.20 -5.66 11.73
C LEU A 494 -4.37 -5.26 10.82
N SER A 495 -4.97 -6.19 10.08
CA SER A 495 -6.14 -5.87 9.25
C SER A 495 -7.40 -5.56 10.06
N HIS A 496 -7.51 -6.16 11.25
CA HIS A 496 -8.64 -6.04 12.16
C HIS A 496 -8.13 -6.06 13.60
N PRO A 497 -7.48 -4.96 14.05
CA PRO A 497 -6.68 -4.94 15.28
C PRO A 497 -7.49 -4.96 16.59
N LEU A 498 -8.82 -4.86 16.54
CA LEU A 498 -9.68 -4.86 17.73
C LEU A 498 -10.04 -6.28 18.18
N PRO A 499 -10.14 -6.55 19.51
CA PRO A 499 -10.01 -5.59 20.61
C PRO A 499 -8.58 -5.44 21.18
N GLU A 500 -7.58 -6.15 20.65
CA GLU A 500 -6.24 -6.20 21.25
C GLU A 500 -5.49 -4.86 21.17
N CYS A 501 -5.95 -3.95 20.31
CA CYS A 501 -5.37 -2.62 20.12
C CYS A 501 -6.23 -1.48 20.65
N SER A 502 -7.32 -1.80 21.36
CA SER A 502 -8.06 -0.84 22.17
C SER A 502 -7.70 -0.99 23.65
N CYS A 503 -7.88 0.10 24.39
CA CYS A 503 -7.71 0.15 25.84
C CYS A 503 -8.67 1.19 26.43
N ARG A 504 -9.00 1.04 27.71
CA ARG A 504 -9.86 2.00 28.43
C ARG A 504 -9.03 3.09 29.08
N THR A 505 -9.36 4.35 28.83
CA THR A 505 -8.82 5.45 29.63
C THR A 505 -9.58 5.54 30.95
N SER A 506 -8.87 5.68 32.06
CA SER A 506 -9.43 5.76 33.42
C SER A 506 -10.42 6.93 33.65
N GLU A 507 -10.60 7.83 32.66
CA GLU A 507 -11.51 8.98 32.69
C GLU A 507 -12.83 8.76 31.91
N SER A 508 -13.04 7.61 31.25
CA SER A 508 -14.33 7.33 30.61
C SER A 508 -15.38 6.96 31.66
N ALA A 509 -16.20 7.92 32.07
CA ALA A 509 -17.30 7.73 33.01
C ALA A 509 -18.40 6.77 32.48
N GLU A 510 -18.38 6.46 31.19
CA GLU A 510 -19.25 5.48 30.56
C GLU A 510 -18.51 4.14 30.40
N ILE A 511 -19.05 3.08 31.01
CA ILE A 511 -18.64 1.71 30.73
C ILE A 511 -19.11 1.41 29.30
N PRO A 512 -18.22 1.13 28.32
CA PRO A 512 -18.65 0.82 26.98
C PRO A 512 -19.59 -0.40 27.04
N ILE A 513 -20.76 -0.32 26.39
CA ILE A 513 -21.64 -1.48 26.26
C ILE A 513 -20.83 -2.55 25.52
N PRO A 514 -20.57 -3.72 26.15
CA PRO A 514 -19.73 -4.74 25.56
C PRO A 514 -20.37 -5.27 24.27
N VAL A 515 -19.72 -5.04 23.13
CA VAL A 515 -20.16 -5.58 21.85
C VAL A 515 -19.71 -7.04 21.81
N LYS A 516 -20.66 -7.96 21.69
CA LYS A 516 -20.40 -9.40 21.61
C LYS A 516 -20.91 -9.93 20.28
N ASP A 517 -20.23 -10.93 19.74
CA ASP A 517 -20.75 -11.65 18.59
C ASP A 517 -21.90 -12.61 18.99
N LYS A 518 -22.53 -13.24 18.00
CA LYS A 518 -23.59 -14.26 18.20
C LYS A 518 -23.13 -15.49 18.99
N SER A 519 -21.83 -15.63 19.23
CA SER A 519 -21.20 -16.70 20.00
C SER A 519 -20.71 -16.20 21.37
N GLU A 520 -21.21 -15.04 21.82
CA GLU A 520 -20.89 -14.35 23.07
C GLU A 520 -19.42 -13.94 23.25
N ARG A 521 -18.61 -14.01 22.20
CA ARG A 521 -17.22 -13.55 22.24
C ARG A 521 -17.19 -12.03 22.18
N LEU A 522 -16.41 -11.43 23.07
CA LEU A 522 -16.26 -9.98 23.17
C LEU A 522 -15.46 -9.42 21.98
N LEU A 523 -16.05 -8.43 21.32
CA LEU A 523 -15.50 -7.71 20.16
C LEU A 523 -14.98 -6.33 20.55
N TYR A 524 -15.62 -5.70 21.55
CA TYR A 524 -15.32 -4.38 22.09
C TYR A 524 -15.89 -4.26 23.52
N GLY A 525 -15.28 -3.47 24.39
CA GLY A 525 -15.79 -3.18 25.75
C GLY A 525 -15.31 -4.09 26.88
N GLY A 526 -14.17 -4.79 26.70
CA GLY A 526 -13.49 -5.51 27.79
C GLY A 526 -11.99 -5.28 27.76
N GLU A 527 -11.58 -4.09 27.33
CA GLU A 527 -10.20 -3.72 27.22
C GLU A 527 -9.56 -3.42 28.58
N ASP A 528 -8.27 -3.72 28.69
CA ASP A 528 -7.43 -3.29 29.81
C ASP A 528 -7.27 -1.76 29.83
N GLU A 529 -6.86 -1.19 30.96
CA GLU A 529 -6.54 0.24 31.04
C GLU A 529 -5.39 0.64 30.10
N CYS A 530 -5.53 1.81 29.47
CA CYS A 530 -4.53 2.34 28.56
C CYS A 530 -3.19 2.59 29.25
N PRO A 531 -2.07 2.15 28.65
CA PRO A 531 -0.74 2.53 29.08
C PRO A 531 -0.58 4.06 29.15
N LYS A 532 0.16 4.55 30.15
CA LYS A 532 0.31 6.00 30.42
C LYS A 532 0.78 6.82 29.22
N TRP A 533 1.58 6.25 28.31
CA TRP A 533 2.07 6.97 27.13
C TRP A 533 0.98 7.27 26.09
N MET A 534 -0.01 6.37 25.93
CA MET A 534 -1.12 6.56 25.00
C MET A 534 -2.05 7.69 25.44
N LYS A 535 -2.17 7.91 26.77
CA LYS A 535 -2.89 9.04 27.36
C LYS A 535 -2.27 10.40 26.96
N HIS A 536 -0.95 10.47 26.76
CA HIS A 536 -0.27 11.71 26.37
C HIS A 536 -0.39 12.04 24.87
N SER A 537 -0.47 11.02 24.00
CA SER A 537 -0.69 11.22 22.56
C SER A 537 -2.10 11.77 22.26
N LEU A 538 -3.13 11.27 22.97
CA LEU A 538 -4.51 11.77 22.89
C LEU A 538 -4.65 13.26 23.29
N ALA A 539 -3.89 13.69 24.30
CA ALA A 539 -3.84 15.09 24.73
C ALA A 539 -3.18 16.02 23.70
N THR A 540 -2.34 15.47 22.82
CA THR A 540 -1.69 16.23 21.73
C THR A 540 -2.63 16.36 20.54
N VAL A 541 -3.34 15.28 20.17
CA VAL A 541 -4.37 15.31 19.11
C VAL A 541 -5.53 16.24 19.48
N SER A 542 -6.02 16.19 20.73
CA SER A 542 -7.10 17.08 21.19
C SER A 542 -6.70 18.57 21.13
N LYS A 543 -5.42 18.90 21.38
CA LYS A 543 -4.94 20.28 21.24
C LYS A 543 -4.92 20.77 19.80
N THR A 544 -4.66 19.89 18.82
CA THR A 544 -4.69 20.22 17.39
C THR A 544 -6.12 20.42 16.87
N THR A 545 -7.11 19.72 17.44
CA THR A 545 -8.53 19.91 17.12
C THR A 545 -9.08 21.20 17.71
N ILE A 546 -8.74 21.51 18.98
CA ILE A 546 -9.20 22.73 19.67
C ILE A 546 -8.57 24.00 19.07
N SER A 547 -7.33 23.92 18.58
CA SER A 547 -6.67 25.05 17.90
C SER A 547 -7.21 25.35 16.49
N LYS A 548 -7.97 24.43 15.88
CA LYS A 548 -8.71 24.69 14.63
C LYS A 548 -10.09 25.31 14.87
N GLU A 549 -10.74 25.02 16.00
CA GLU A 549 -12.04 25.63 16.35
C GLU A 549 -11.90 27.02 16.98
N SER A 550 -10.79 27.32 17.65
CA SER A 550 -10.55 28.63 18.29
C SER A 550 -10.01 29.71 17.35
N ALA A 551 -9.72 29.39 16.08
CA ALA A 551 -9.29 30.37 15.08
C ALA A 551 -10.44 30.93 14.22
N ASN A 552 -11.69 30.54 14.48
CA ASN A 552 -12.85 30.93 13.65
C ASN A 552 -14.02 31.54 14.44
N ALA A 553 -13.77 32.08 15.64
CA ALA A 553 -14.78 32.78 16.43
C ALA A 553 -14.16 33.98 17.17
N GLY A 554 -14.46 35.18 16.67
CA GLY A 554 -13.97 36.48 17.12
C GLY A 554 -13.26 37.16 15.95
N GLU A 555 -13.85 38.11 15.23
CA GLU A 555 -14.47 39.34 15.73
C GLU A 555 -15.72 39.71 14.94
N SER A 556 -16.77 40.13 15.67
CA SER A 556 -17.91 40.91 15.16
C SER A 556 -17.87 42.25 15.87
N GLU A 557 -17.81 43.34 15.10
CA GLU A 557 -18.19 44.74 15.40
C GLU A 557 -17.92 45.49 14.06
N SER A 558 -18.72 46.39 13.48
CA SER A 558 -20.03 46.97 13.71
C SER A 558 -20.36 47.80 12.44
N GLN A 559 -21.65 48.03 12.14
CA GLN A 559 -22.22 49.02 11.20
C GLN A 559 -21.55 50.41 11.32
N GLU A 560 -21.47 51.32 10.34
CA GLU A 560 -22.40 51.85 9.31
C GLU A 560 -21.55 52.83 8.45
N ASP A 561 -21.78 52.95 7.13
CA ASP A 561 -22.27 54.19 6.48
C ASP A 561 -22.32 54.08 4.95
N ASP A 562 -23.44 54.52 4.40
CA ASP A 562 -23.75 54.63 2.97
C ASP A 562 -22.99 55.78 2.30
N THR A 563 -22.67 55.62 1.01
CA THR A 563 -22.68 56.75 0.06
C THR A 563 -22.82 56.24 -1.37
N ASP A 564 -24.00 56.49 -1.94
CA ASP A 564 -24.30 56.44 -3.37
C ASP A 564 -23.37 57.35 -4.17
N LEU A 565 -23.04 56.97 -5.42
CA LEU A 565 -22.98 57.87 -6.57
C LEU A 565 -23.11 57.07 -7.89
N ASP A 566 -24.21 57.37 -8.56
CA ASP A 566 -24.62 56.98 -9.91
C ASP A 566 -23.69 57.54 -11.01
N GLY A 567 -23.61 56.90 -12.18
CA GLY A 567 -22.98 57.52 -13.37
C GLY A 567 -22.58 56.61 -14.53
N GLN A 568 -23.51 56.47 -15.48
CA GLN A 568 -23.44 55.87 -16.82
C GLN A 568 -22.17 56.16 -17.66
N GLN A 569 -21.76 55.23 -18.52
CA GLN A 569 -21.82 55.41 -20.00
C GLN A 569 -21.40 54.16 -20.79
N GLU A 570 -22.29 53.74 -21.69
CA GLU A 570 -22.03 52.89 -22.86
C GLU A 570 -21.23 53.66 -23.92
N SER A 571 -20.41 52.94 -24.68
CA SER A 571 -20.19 53.23 -26.11
C SER A 571 -19.69 51.98 -26.84
N ASP A 572 -20.58 51.38 -27.62
CA ASP A 572 -20.27 50.52 -28.77
C ASP A 572 -19.61 51.35 -29.89
N GLU A 573 -18.68 50.74 -30.63
CA GLU A 573 -18.68 50.76 -32.10
C GLU A 573 -17.66 49.75 -32.69
N THR A 574 -18.21 48.77 -33.43
CA THR A 574 -17.79 48.17 -34.72
C THR A 574 -16.32 48.31 -35.17
N GLY A 575 -15.59 47.30 -35.64
CA GLY A 575 -15.94 46.12 -36.44
C GLY A 575 -15.03 46.10 -37.68
N THR A 576 -14.24 45.05 -37.89
CA THR A 576 -13.76 44.69 -39.23
C THR A 576 -13.34 43.23 -39.29
N ASP A 577 -13.72 42.63 -40.41
CA ASP A 577 -13.85 41.23 -40.72
C ASP A 577 -12.61 40.73 -41.49
N SER A 578 -12.08 39.56 -41.13
CA SER A 578 -11.29 38.73 -42.04
C SER A 578 -11.12 37.31 -41.49
N SER A 579 -11.82 36.36 -42.08
CA SER A 579 -11.58 34.91 -42.03
C SER A 579 -10.83 34.46 -43.32
N PRO A 580 -10.35 33.21 -43.48
CA PRO A 580 -9.68 32.25 -42.57
C PRO A 580 -8.37 31.70 -43.25
N PRO A 581 -7.74 30.56 -42.84
CA PRO A 581 -8.29 29.23 -43.10
C PRO A 581 -8.11 28.19 -41.97
N SER A 582 -8.88 27.12 -42.12
CA SER A 582 -8.94 25.86 -41.38
C SER A 582 -7.59 25.16 -41.15
N THR A 583 -7.43 24.57 -39.97
CA THR A 583 -6.54 23.42 -39.70
C THR A 583 -7.44 22.33 -39.08
N GLN A 584 -8.06 21.48 -39.91
CA GLN A 584 -7.62 20.10 -40.16
C GLN A 584 -7.47 19.30 -38.86
N ASP A 585 -8.57 18.59 -38.55
CA ASP A 585 -8.59 17.38 -37.75
C ASP A 585 -7.70 16.33 -38.45
N GLU A 586 -6.63 15.88 -37.78
CA GLU A 586 -5.95 14.66 -38.18
C GLU A 586 -6.70 13.47 -37.59
N GLU A 587 -7.52 12.88 -38.46
CA GLU A 587 -8.05 11.53 -38.37
C GLU A 587 -6.88 10.55 -38.16
N MET A 588 -6.85 9.91 -36.99
CA MET A 588 -5.90 8.83 -36.68
C MET A 588 -6.21 7.63 -37.58
N ASP A 589 -5.21 7.20 -38.35
CA ASP A 589 -5.21 5.98 -39.15
C ASP A 589 -5.47 4.76 -38.25
N PRO A 590 -6.38 3.81 -38.61
CA PRO A 590 -6.69 2.68 -37.74
C PRO A 590 -5.59 1.62 -37.61
N ASP A 591 -4.48 1.74 -38.32
CA ASP A 591 -3.43 0.71 -38.42
C ASP A 591 -2.03 1.11 -37.92
N ASP A 592 -1.88 2.12 -37.05
CA ASP A 592 -0.59 2.51 -36.42
C ASP A 592 -0.44 2.19 -34.91
#